data_AF-A0A0F9PG41-F1
#
_entry.id   AF-A0A0F9PG41-F1
#
_cell.length_a   1.000
_cell.length_b   1.000
_cell.length_c   1.000
_cell.angle_alpha   90.00
_cell.angle_beta   90.00
_cell.angle_gamma   90.00
#
_symmetry.space_group_name_H-M   'P 1'
#
loop_
_entity.id
_entity.type
_entity.pdbx_description
1 polymer ?
#
loop_
_entity_poly.entity_id
_entity_poly.type
_entity_poly.pdbx_seq_one_letter_code
_entity_poly.pdbx_strand_id
1 'polypeptide(L)'
;MSQVIYLAHPVGAETPEGVRENIENAKMWVYWAIINYDVAVVANWIYYCEVLDDHNPEHRAQGMRHGLDVLERCDELWLVGGRVSSGMDKEAKHSRLHAMVVRDFTSWGPFASAFDPPELDTVPLWTRIYVNPADLGKVG
;
A
#
# COMPACT_ATOMS: atom_id res chain seq x y z
N MET A 1 -20.09 -1.88 -10.02
CA MET A 1 -19.25 -2.53 -9.00
C MET A 1 -17.92 -1.83 -9.05
N SER A 2 -17.41 -1.34 -7.92
CA SER A 2 -16.08 -0.71 -7.83
C SER A 2 -15.01 -1.73 -8.21
N GLN A 3 -13.94 -1.30 -8.87
CA GLN A 3 -12.82 -2.18 -9.19
C GLN A 3 -12.08 -2.58 -7.91
N VAL A 4 -11.70 -3.85 -7.78
CA VAL A 4 -10.86 -4.35 -6.69
C VAL A 4 -9.41 -4.23 -7.11
N ILE A 5 -8.62 -3.42 -6.42
CA ILE A 5 -7.21 -3.21 -6.75
C ILE A 5 -6.32 -3.78 -5.66
N TYR A 6 -5.25 -4.47 -6.06
CA TYR A 6 -4.17 -4.85 -5.17
C TYR A 6 -3.15 -3.71 -5.12
N LEU A 7 -2.91 -3.14 -3.95
CA LEU A 7 -1.95 -2.05 -3.78
C LEU A 7 -0.65 -2.58 -3.21
N ALA A 8 0.44 -2.45 -3.98
CA ALA A 8 1.76 -2.90 -3.60
C ALA A 8 2.68 -1.71 -3.31
N HIS A 9 3.43 -1.80 -2.21
CA HIS A 9 4.34 -0.75 -1.75
C HIS A 9 5.63 -1.40 -1.22
N PRO A 10 6.80 -0.75 -1.36
CA PRO A 10 8.04 -1.31 -0.85
C PRO A 10 8.06 -1.27 0.69
N VAL A 11 8.17 -2.43 1.34
CA VAL A 11 8.15 -2.55 2.81
C VAL A 11 9.56 -2.51 3.42
N GLY A 12 10.50 -3.24 2.82
CA GLY A 12 11.83 -3.47 3.41
C GLY A 12 12.63 -2.18 3.64
N ALA A 13 13.28 -2.12 4.80
CA ALA A 13 14.21 -1.07 5.23
C ALA A 13 15.38 -1.69 6.02
N GLU A 14 16.40 -0.88 6.30
CA GLU A 14 17.57 -1.32 7.10
C GLU A 14 17.22 -1.53 8.59
N THR A 15 16.23 -0.80 9.10
CA THR A 15 15.83 -0.82 10.51
C THR A 15 14.36 -1.21 10.68
N PRO A 16 13.96 -1.79 11.82
CA PRO A 16 12.56 -2.03 12.16
C PRO A 16 11.71 -0.75 12.14
N GLU A 17 12.29 0.39 12.54
CA GLU A 17 11.64 1.70 12.47
C GLU A 17 11.35 2.10 11.02
N GLY A 18 12.30 1.91 10.11
CA GLY A 18 12.09 2.18 8.69
C GLY A 18 11.05 1.27 8.05
N VAL A 19 10.95 0.00 8.51
CA VAL A 19 9.86 -0.90 8.08
C VAL A 19 8.51 -0.36 8.54
N ARG A 20 8.40 0.06 9.81
CA ARG A 20 7.18 0.67 10.36
C ARG A 20 6.79 1.95 9.60
N GLU A 21 7.75 2.82 9.30
CA GLU A 21 7.52 4.02 8.49
C GLU A 21 7.03 3.67 7.08
N ASN A 22 7.61 2.66 6.42
CA ASN A 22 7.13 2.21 5.11
C ASN A 22 5.70 1.67 5.16
N ILE A 23 5.32 0.97 6.24
CA ILE A 23 3.96 0.48 6.44
C ILE A 23 2.98 1.65 6.62
N GLU A 24 3.33 2.66 7.41
CA GLU A 24 2.48 3.85 7.58
C GLU A 24 2.36 4.65 6.27
N ASN A 25 3.44 4.80 5.50
CA ASN A 25 3.39 5.41 4.17
C ASN A 25 2.47 4.63 3.22
N ALA A 26 2.49 3.30 3.27
CA ALA A 26 1.59 2.49 2.47
C ALA A 26 0.12 2.64 2.88
N LYS A 27 -0.18 2.76 4.18
CA LYS A 27 -1.54 3.07 4.67
C LYS A 27 -2.02 4.41 4.11
N MET A 28 -1.13 5.40 3.95
CA MET A 28 -1.46 6.66 3.29
C MET A 28 -1.75 6.50 1.80
N TRP A 29 -1.05 5.62 1.09
CA TRP A 29 -1.37 5.28 -0.31
C TRP A 29 -2.71 4.56 -0.45
N VAL A 30 -3.04 3.65 0.48
CA VAL A 30 -4.36 3.00 0.55
C VAL A 30 -5.45 4.04 0.75
N TYR A 31 -5.28 4.91 1.74
CA TYR A 31 -6.19 6.03 1.99
C TYR A 31 -6.35 6.90 0.74
N TRP A 32 -5.26 7.32 0.12
CA TRP A 32 -5.31 8.12 -1.10
C TRP A 32 -6.10 7.44 -2.23
N ALA A 33 -5.88 6.14 -2.46
CA ALA A 33 -6.56 5.40 -3.51
C ALA A 33 -8.08 5.31 -3.27
N ILE A 34 -8.51 5.02 -2.04
CA ILE A 34 -9.94 4.91 -1.66
C ILE A 34 -10.69 6.23 -1.89
N ILE A 35 -9.99 7.34 -1.76
CA ILE A 35 -10.61 8.66 -1.68
C ILE A 35 -10.65 9.35 -3.03
N ASN A 36 -9.66 9.09 -3.87
CA ASN A 36 -9.55 9.71 -5.18
C ASN A 36 -10.16 8.85 -6.29
N TYR A 37 -10.46 7.57 -6.02
CA TYR A 37 -10.96 6.63 -7.02
C TYR A 37 -12.08 5.75 -6.45
N ASP A 38 -13.05 5.36 -7.29
CA ASP A 38 -14.08 4.38 -6.94
C ASP A 38 -13.52 2.94 -6.99
N VAL A 39 -12.65 2.63 -6.03
CA VAL A 39 -11.93 1.35 -5.93
C VAL A 39 -12.05 0.73 -4.53
N ALA A 40 -12.10 -0.60 -4.48
CA ALA A 40 -11.90 -1.39 -3.27
C ALA A 40 -10.43 -1.81 -3.19
N VAL A 41 -9.71 -1.36 -2.16
CA VAL A 41 -8.27 -1.59 -2.03
C VAL A 41 -7.96 -2.82 -1.20
N VAL A 42 -7.08 -3.67 -1.72
CA VAL A 42 -6.54 -4.86 -1.06
C VAL A 42 -5.05 -4.67 -0.82
N ALA A 43 -4.64 -4.72 0.45
CA ALA A 43 -3.25 -4.64 0.89
C ALA A 43 -3.02 -5.54 2.11
N ASN A 44 -3.40 -6.83 2.00
CA ASN A 44 -3.33 -7.80 3.10
C ASN A 44 -1.91 -7.97 3.66
N TRP A 45 -0.89 -7.69 2.85
CA TRP A 45 0.50 -7.74 3.25
C TRP A 45 0.82 -6.76 4.40
N ILE A 46 0.06 -5.64 4.56
CA ILE A 46 0.22 -4.71 5.69
C ILE A 46 0.04 -5.46 7.01
N TYR A 47 -1.05 -6.22 7.13
CA TYR A 47 -1.33 -7.03 8.31
C TYR A 47 -0.31 -8.17 8.45
N TYR A 48 0.12 -8.78 7.34
CA TYR A 48 1.08 -9.88 7.39
C TYR A 48 2.44 -9.45 7.92
N CYS A 49 2.91 -8.25 7.60
CA CYS A 49 4.14 -7.70 8.16
C CYS A 49 4.07 -7.52 9.70
N GLU A 50 2.88 -7.40 10.27
CA GLU A 50 2.68 -7.26 11.71
C GLU A 50 2.57 -8.61 12.44
N VAL A 51 2.16 -9.68 11.75
CA VAL A 51 1.89 -10.99 12.37
C VAL A 51 2.83 -12.12 11.95
N LEU A 52 3.50 -12.01 10.81
CA LEU A 52 4.47 -13.00 10.33
C LEU A 52 5.89 -12.56 10.67
N ASP A 53 6.72 -13.51 11.10
CA ASP A 53 8.15 -13.27 11.31
C ASP A 53 8.88 -13.22 9.97
N ASP A 54 9.28 -12.01 9.56
CA ASP A 54 10.02 -11.78 8.32
C ASP A 54 11.44 -12.37 8.33
N HIS A 55 12.00 -12.72 9.49
CA HIS A 55 13.29 -13.42 9.59
C HIS A 55 13.15 -14.92 9.32
N ASN A 56 11.93 -15.45 9.35
CA ASN A 56 11.65 -16.82 8.98
C ASN A 56 11.40 -16.93 7.47
N PRO A 57 12.27 -17.64 6.71
CA PRO A 57 12.10 -17.79 5.26
C PRO A 57 10.79 -18.46 4.86
N GLU A 58 10.26 -19.37 5.68
CA GLU A 58 9.00 -20.08 5.40
C GLU A 58 7.81 -19.14 5.52
N HIS A 59 7.77 -18.31 6.57
CA HIS A 59 6.74 -17.28 6.73
C HIS A 59 6.79 -16.25 5.59
N ARG A 60 7.99 -15.82 5.20
CA ARG A 60 8.17 -14.90 4.06
C ARG A 60 7.66 -15.51 2.75
N ALA A 61 7.97 -16.78 2.50
CA ALA A 61 7.48 -17.49 1.32
C ALA A 61 5.96 -17.70 1.34
N GLN A 62 5.39 -17.99 2.51
CA GLN A 62 3.95 -18.11 2.72
C GLN A 62 3.25 -16.78 2.47
N GLY A 63 3.75 -15.68 3.04
CA GLY A 63 3.20 -14.34 2.84
C GLY A 63 3.19 -13.92 1.37
N MET A 64 4.29 -14.15 0.66
CA MET A 64 4.38 -13.91 -0.79
C MET A 64 3.35 -14.74 -1.56
N ARG A 65 3.24 -16.05 -1.29
CA ARG A 65 2.25 -16.91 -1.95
C ARG A 65 0.82 -16.43 -1.74
N HIS A 66 0.44 -16.15 -0.49
CA HIS A 66 -0.90 -15.64 -0.18
C HIS A 66 -1.15 -14.28 -0.85
N GLY A 67 -0.14 -13.41 -0.92
CA GLY A 67 -0.21 -12.14 -1.64
C GLY A 67 -0.55 -12.33 -3.10
N LEU A 68 0.13 -13.26 -3.78
CA LEU A 68 -0.15 -13.61 -5.18
C LEU A 68 -1.54 -14.24 -5.38
N ASP A 69 -1.95 -15.14 -4.48
CA ASP A 69 -3.29 -15.74 -4.52
C ASP A 69 -4.37 -14.63 -4.41
N VAL A 70 -4.19 -13.69 -3.50
CA VAL A 70 -5.11 -12.55 -3.33
C VAL A 70 -5.07 -11.62 -4.53
N LEU A 71 -3.89 -11.34 -5.06
CA LEU A 71 -3.69 -10.51 -6.25
C LEU A 71 -4.46 -11.05 -7.46
N GLU A 72 -4.45 -12.35 -7.73
CA GLU A 72 -5.21 -12.97 -8.83
C GLU A 72 -6.73 -12.73 -8.77
N ARG A 73 -7.25 -12.37 -7.60
CA ARG A 73 -8.68 -12.08 -7.38
C ARG A 73 -9.01 -10.59 -7.52
N CYS A 74 -8.00 -9.75 -7.75
CA CYS A 74 -8.14 -8.32 -7.99
C CYS A 74 -8.25 -8.04 -9.49
N ASP A 75 -8.86 -6.91 -9.85
CA ASP A 75 -8.97 -6.43 -11.23
C ASP A 75 -7.66 -5.82 -11.74
N GLU A 76 -6.93 -5.13 -10.85
CA GLU A 76 -5.69 -4.43 -11.20
C GLU A 76 -4.63 -4.52 -10.09
N LEU A 77 -3.36 -4.39 -10.48
CA LEU A 77 -2.22 -4.17 -9.58
C LEU A 77 -1.78 -2.71 -9.64
N TRP A 78 -1.68 -2.05 -8.50
CA TRP A 78 -1.15 -0.70 -8.39
C TRP A 78 0.19 -0.72 -7.64
N LEU A 79 1.25 -0.24 -8.28
CA LEU A 79 2.58 -0.12 -7.70
C LEU A 79 2.79 1.33 -7.24
N VAL A 80 3.13 1.52 -5.96
CA VAL A 80 3.29 2.84 -5.35
C VAL A 80 4.57 2.91 -4.49
N GLY A 81 4.92 4.09 -3.97
CA GLY A 81 5.95 4.21 -2.92
C GLY A 81 7.38 4.46 -3.42
N GLY A 82 7.55 5.19 -4.51
CA GLY A 82 8.85 5.76 -4.92
C GLY A 82 9.83 4.80 -5.59
N ARG A 83 9.65 3.50 -5.43
CA ARG A 83 10.51 2.46 -6.01
C ARG A 83 9.77 1.13 -6.13
N VAL A 84 10.23 0.28 -7.04
CA VAL A 84 9.78 -1.12 -7.14
C VAL A 84 10.71 -2.00 -6.29
N SER A 85 10.16 -2.65 -5.26
CA SER A 85 10.89 -3.64 -4.47
C SER A 85 10.94 -5.01 -5.16
N SER A 86 11.76 -5.93 -4.65
CA SER A 86 11.81 -7.31 -5.15
C SER A 86 10.49 -8.09 -4.95
N GLY A 87 9.69 -7.74 -3.92
CA GLY A 87 8.35 -8.28 -3.75
C GLY A 87 7.39 -7.77 -4.82
N MET A 88 7.39 -6.45 -5.02
CA MET A 88 6.56 -5.78 -6.04
C MET A 88 6.89 -6.25 -7.46
N ASP A 89 8.16 -6.49 -7.77
CA ASP A 89 8.55 -7.01 -9.08
C ASP A 89 7.99 -8.43 -9.32
N LYS A 90 7.90 -9.27 -8.28
CA LYS A 90 7.25 -10.59 -8.38
C LYS A 90 5.76 -10.45 -8.65
N GLU A 91 5.08 -9.58 -7.93
CA GLU A 91 3.66 -9.27 -8.13
C GLU A 91 3.41 -8.74 -9.55
N ALA A 92 4.22 -7.78 -10.02
CA ALA A 92 4.10 -7.21 -11.36
C ALA A 92 4.33 -8.26 -12.46
N LYS A 93 5.32 -9.13 -12.30
CA LYS A 93 5.54 -10.27 -13.21
C LYS A 93 4.36 -11.22 -13.21
N HIS A 94 3.86 -11.56 -12.03
CA HIS A 94 2.69 -12.44 -11.87
C HIS A 94 1.45 -11.86 -12.55
N SER A 95 1.13 -10.58 -12.31
CA SER A 95 0.03 -9.88 -12.95
C SER A 95 0.13 -9.87 -14.49
N ARG A 96 1.33 -9.59 -15.03
CA ARG A 96 1.55 -9.60 -16.48
C ARG A 96 1.33 -10.98 -17.10
N LEU A 97 1.74 -12.05 -16.40
CA LEU A 97 1.50 -13.43 -16.84
C LEU A 97 0.00 -13.78 -16.86
N HIS A 98 -0.79 -13.16 -15.99
CA HIS A 98 -2.25 -13.36 -15.90
C HIS A 98 -3.05 -12.30 -16.67
N ALA A 99 -2.41 -11.53 -17.55
CA ALA A 99 -3.03 -10.45 -18.34
C ALA A 99 -3.78 -9.40 -17.50
N MET A 100 -3.37 -9.22 -16.23
CA MET A 100 -3.91 -8.19 -15.36
C MET A 100 -3.33 -6.82 -15.72
N VAL A 101 -4.12 -5.77 -15.53
CA VAL A 101 -3.65 -4.39 -15.67
C VAL A 101 -2.71 -4.05 -14.52
N VAL A 102 -1.53 -3.52 -14.85
CA VAL A 102 -0.56 -3.00 -13.88
C VAL A 102 -0.45 -1.49 -14.06
N ARG A 103 -0.77 -0.72 -13.02
CA ARG A 103 -0.57 0.73 -12.96
C ARG A 103 0.64 1.04 -12.10
N ASP A 104 1.60 1.75 -12.67
CA ASP A 104 2.84 2.12 -11.98
C ASP A 104 2.82 3.60 -11.62
N PHE A 105 2.66 3.87 -10.32
CA PHE A 105 2.72 5.19 -9.71
C PHE A 105 4.01 5.38 -8.91
N THR A 106 5.01 4.50 -9.03
CA THR A 106 6.25 4.61 -8.23
C THR A 106 7.02 5.89 -8.53
N SER A 107 6.92 6.43 -9.75
CA SER A 107 7.52 7.73 -10.11
C SER A 107 6.94 8.93 -9.34
N TRP A 108 5.82 8.75 -8.66
CA TRP A 108 5.18 9.78 -7.84
C TRP A 108 5.84 9.90 -6.46
N GLY A 109 6.82 9.05 -6.16
CA GLY A 109 7.61 9.15 -4.94
C GLY A 109 6.99 8.39 -3.77
N PRO A 110 7.60 8.52 -2.57
CA PRO A 110 7.26 7.68 -1.43
C PRO A 110 5.96 8.10 -0.73
N PHE A 111 5.54 9.35 -0.85
CA PHE A 111 4.44 9.91 -0.07
C PHE A 111 3.22 10.20 -0.94
N ALA A 112 2.07 9.62 -0.58
CA ALA A 112 0.80 9.93 -1.23
C ALA A 112 0.33 11.38 -0.95
N SER A 113 0.75 11.97 0.17
CA SER A 113 0.37 13.32 0.61
C SER A 113 0.94 14.46 -0.25
N ALA A 114 1.87 14.18 -1.15
CA ALA A 114 2.39 15.18 -2.09
C ALA A 114 1.43 15.48 -3.26
N PHE A 115 0.28 14.81 -3.31
CA PHE A 115 -0.70 14.91 -4.39
C PHE A 115 -2.07 15.33 -3.85
N ASP A 116 -2.30 16.64 -3.73
CA ASP A 116 -3.31 17.34 -4.54
C ASP A 116 -4.47 16.45 -5.05
N PRO A 117 -5.45 16.01 -4.25
CA PRO A 117 -6.74 15.67 -4.82
C PRO A 117 -7.25 16.88 -5.63
N PRO A 118 -7.77 16.73 -6.86
CA PRO A 118 -8.37 17.86 -7.57
C PRO A 118 -9.49 18.46 -6.70
N GLU A 119 -9.30 19.72 -6.28
CA GLU A 119 -10.13 20.54 -5.37
C GLU A 119 -11.30 19.82 -4.65
N LEU A 120 -11.04 19.30 -3.45
CA LEU A 120 -12.03 18.71 -2.53
C LEU A 120 -12.70 19.76 -1.62
N ASP A 121 -13.04 20.93 -2.14
CA ASP A 121 -13.54 22.07 -1.34
C ASP A 121 -15.00 21.94 -0.83
N THR A 122 -15.57 20.74 -0.74
CA THR A 122 -17.00 20.58 -0.39
C THR A 122 -17.42 19.48 0.60
N VAL A 123 -16.55 18.66 1.25
CA VAL A 123 -17.02 17.72 2.31
C VAL A 123 -15.95 17.17 3.28
N PRO A 124 -16.22 17.09 4.61
CA PRO A 124 -15.39 16.36 5.58
C PRO A 124 -16.13 15.28 6.42
N LEU A 125 -15.50 14.12 6.70
CA LEU A 125 -15.73 13.35 7.94
C LEU A 125 -14.76 12.18 8.23
N TRP A 126 -13.96 11.70 7.30
CA TRP A 126 -13.00 10.59 7.51
C TRP A 126 -11.52 11.04 7.45
N THR A 127 -11.26 12.35 7.42
CA THR A 127 -10.00 12.99 7.83
C THR A 127 -9.69 12.87 9.34
N ARG A 128 -10.33 11.94 10.08
CA ARG A 128 -10.43 11.88 11.56
C ARG A 128 -10.06 10.55 12.23
N ILE A 129 -9.54 9.55 11.52
CA ILE A 129 -9.12 8.29 12.15
C ILE A 129 -7.63 8.12 11.87
N TYR A 130 -6.83 8.01 12.94
CA TYR A 130 -5.36 7.96 13.01
C TYR A 130 -4.62 9.31 13.15
N VAL A 131 -4.89 10.03 14.24
CA VAL A 131 -3.80 10.74 14.97
C VAL A 131 -3.80 10.20 16.38
N ASN A 132 -2.66 9.67 16.85
CA ASN A 132 -2.49 9.24 18.24
C ASN A 132 -2.41 10.49 19.14
N PRO A 133 -3.22 10.60 20.21
CA PRO A 133 -3.20 11.74 21.12
C PRO A 133 -1.84 12.07 21.77
N ALA A 134 -0.84 11.18 21.70
CA ALA A 134 0.52 11.44 22.21
C ALA A 134 1.36 12.39 21.34
N ASP A 135 1.02 12.61 20.07
CA ASP A 135 1.85 13.39 19.12
C ASP A 135 1.41 14.87 18.97
N LEU A 136 0.44 15.33 19.78
CA LEU A 136 -0.14 16.68 19.72
C LEU A 136 0.63 17.76 20.51
N GLY A 137 1.84 17.51 20.99
CA GLY A 137 2.66 18.48 21.74
C GLY A 137 3.13 19.72 20.96
N LYS A 138 2.55 20.02 19.79
CA LYS A 138 2.94 21.14 18.90
C LYS A 138 1.74 21.83 18.25
N VAL A 139 0.65 22.01 18.99
CA VAL A 139 -0.31 23.05 18.64
C VAL A 139 0.21 24.37 19.21
N GLY A 140 0.23 25.42 18.38
CA GLY A 140 0.70 26.77 18.75
C GLY A 140 -0.03 27.39 19.92
#